data_AF-A0A2M7SBH1-F1
#
_entry.id   AF-A0A2M7SBH1-F1
#
_cell.length_a   1.000
_cell.length_b   1.000
_cell.length_c   1.000
_cell.angle_alpha   90.00
_cell.angle_beta   90.00
_cell.angle_gamma   90.00
#
_symmetry.space_group_name_H-M   'P 1'
#
loop_
_entity.id
_entity.type
_entity.pdbx_description
1 polymer ?
#
loop_
_entity_poly.entity_id
_entity_poly.type
_entity_poly.pdbx_seq_one_letter_code
_entity_poly.pdbx_strand_id
1 'polypeptide(L)'
;FTSVPEQGGKWQNDPYSLKALGDLVFCNGVNRFIFHRYAMQPWLDRFPGMTMGQWGFNFDRTNTWWEQGAAWLKYLARSQFMLQQGLFFADVCYFCGEGGPRDFRVNNPPLPKGYDYDGCNAEIIMIRMSVKDNRITLPDGMSYAMLVLPPSDNYMTPGLLRKIIELVKDGATVVGPRPVRSPSLRDYPKCDDEIRALADELWAECDGKKVKERAFGKGRVIWNKPLKNILSDMGLEPDFEYESRNARFAYIHRSVENAEIYFISNQRNITVEAECVFRVTGKIPEF
;
A
#
# COMPACT_ATOMS: atom_id res chain seq x y z
N PHE A 1 7.64 13.16 10.76
CA PHE A 1 8.34 14.44 10.52
C PHE A 1 9.53 14.65 11.46
N THR A 2 10.33 13.61 11.73
CA THR A 2 11.57 13.77 12.48
C THR A 2 12.68 14.11 11.49
N SER A 3 13.52 15.09 11.80
CA SER A 3 14.62 15.50 10.95
C SER A 3 15.92 15.48 11.73
N VAL A 4 16.94 14.89 11.14
CA VAL A 4 18.32 14.98 11.64
C VAL A 4 18.91 16.36 11.26
N PRO A 5 19.96 16.84 11.94
CA PRO A 5 20.56 18.14 11.63
C PRO A 5 20.97 18.32 10.16
N GLU A 6 21.40 17.24 9.51
CA GLU A 6 21.82 17.22 8.10
C GLU A 6 20.63 17.28 7.12
N GLN A 7 19.42 17.00 7.60
CA GLN A 7 18.19 16.97 6.80
C GLN A 7 17.20 18.06 7.25
N GLY A 8 17.72 19.26 7.53
CA GLY A 8 16.90 20.44 7.84
C GLY A 8 16.52 20.62 9.32
N GLY A 9 16.96 19.72 10.21
CA GLY A 9 16.69 19.79 11.65
C GLY A 9 17.29 21.00 12.38
N LYS A 10 18.09 21.82 11.68
CA LYS A 10 18.71 23.05 12.19
C LYS A 10 17.85 24.29 11.95
N TRP A 11 16.54 24.22 12.25
CA TRP A 11 15.58 25.33 12.03
C TRP A 11 15.46 25.78 10.56
N GLN A 12 15.71 24.87 9.62
CA GLN A 12 15.65 25.14 8.17
C GLN A 12 14.34 24.67 7.54
N ASN A 13 13.49 23.99 8.31
CA ASN A 13 12.19 23.55 7.83
C ASN A 13 11.13 24.62 8.06
N ASP A 14 10.32 24.79 7.03
CA ASP A 14 9.11 25.61 7.01
C ASP A 14 7.98 24.85 6.29
N PRO A 15 6.72 25.31 6.37
CA PRO A 15 5.59 24.67 5.69
C PRO A 15 5.78 24.40 4.19
N TYR A 16 6.43 25.29 3.45
CA TYR A 16 6.67 25.12 2.01
C TYR A 16 7.65 23.96 1.78
N SER A 17 8.76 23.94 2.51
CA SER A 17 9.76 22.87 2.44
C SER A 17 9.19 21.48 2.78
N LEU A 18 8.19 21.44 3.67
CA LEU A 18 7.56 20.20 4.14
C LEU A 18 6.40 19.73 3.27
N LYS A 19 5.85 20.58 2.39
CA LYS A 19 4.62 20.28 1.65
C LYS A 19 4.78 19.02 0.80
N ALA A 20 5.79 18.95 -0.07
CA ALA A 20 5.95 17.81 -0.98
C ALA A 20 6.15 16.49 -0.23
N LEU A 21 6.92 16.50 0.86
CA LEU A 21 7.12 15.33 1.72
C LEU A 21 5.83 14.94 2.46
N GLY A 22 5.12 15.90 3.04
CA GLY A 22 3.85 15.64 3.71
C GLY A 22 2.82 15.06 2.75
N ASP A 23 2.73 15.61 1.54
CA ASP A 23 1.83 15.11 0.50
C ASP A 23 2.21 13.70 0.04
N LEU A 24 3.50 13.39 -0.09
CA LEU A 24 3.94 12.02 -0.39
C LEU A 24 3.52 11.04 0.71
N VAL A 25 3.60 11.46 1.98
CA VAL A 25 3.16 10.65 3.11
C VAL A 25 1.65 10.44 3.10
N PHE A 26 0.86 11.44 2.67
CA PHE A 26 -0.57 11.27 2.40
C PHE A 26 -0.82 10.26 1.27
N CYS A 27 -0.08 10.36 0.15
CA CYS A 27 -0.18 9.39 -0.95
C CYS A 27 0.21 7.96 -0.53
N ASN A 28 1.03 7.80 0.50
CA ASN A 28 1.38 6.49 1.07
C ASN A 28 0.35 5.98 2.11
N GLY A 29 -0.82 6.60 2.23
CA GLY A 29 -1.94 6.11 3.04
C GLY A 29 -2.08 6.70 4.44
N VAL A 30 -1.15 7.56 4.88
CA VAL A 30 -1.36 8.27 6.15
C VAL A 30 -2.51 9.25 5.97
N ASN A 31 -3.41 9.32 6.93
CA ASN A 31 -4.52 10.28 6.92
C ASN A 31 -4.68 11.02 8.25
N ARG A 32 -3.68 10.91 9.14
CA ARG A 32 -3.58 11.66 10.39
C ARG A 32 -2.12 11.85 10.77
N PHE A 33 -1.67 13.10 10.80
CA PHE A 33 -0.33 13.47 11.23
C PHE A 33 -0.26 13.63 12.74
N ILE A 34 0.79 13.04 13.29
CA ILE A 34 1.27 13.32 14.64
C ILE A 34 2.65 13.96 14.48
N PHE A 35 2.76 15.23 14.84
CA PHE A 35 4.02 15.94 14.69
C PHE A 35 5.03 15.45 15.71
N HIS A 36 6.18 15.05 15.21
CA HIS A 36 7.41 14.94 15.98
C HIS A 36 8.20 16.23 15.71
N ARG A 37 8.12 17.26 16.57
CA ARG A 37 7.49 17.29 17.90
C ARG A 37 7.18 18.74 18.32
N TYR A 38 6.42 18.91 19.40
CA TYR A 38 6.27 20.19 20.09
C TYR A 38 7.09 20.18 21.38
N ALA A 39 8.13 21.03 21.46
CA ALA A 39 8.92 21.22 22.67
C ALA A 39 8.14 22.06 23.68
N MET A 40 8.07 21.64 24.95
CA MET A 40 7.63 22.57 25.99
C MET A 40 8.68 23.69 26.17
N GLN A 41 8.24 24.95 26.08
CA GLN A 41 9.07 26.14 26.20
C GLN A 41 8.82 26.83 27.54
N PRO A 42 9.65 26.60 28.58
CA PRO A 42 9.38 27.07 29.94
C PRO A 42 9.61 28.58 30.13
N TRP A 43 10.38 29.22 29.23
CA TRP A 43 10.70 30.64 29.29
C TRP A 43 9.89 31.43 28.26
N LEU A 44 9.43 32.62 28.62
CA LEU A 44 8.69 33.52 27.73
C LEU A 44 9.61 34.44 26.91
N ASP A 45 10.88 34.56 27.33
CA ASP A 45 11.87 35.53 26.84
C ASP A 45 13.08 34.87 26.15
N ARG A 46 13.06 33.55 25.93
CA ARG A 46 14.15 32.82 25.26
C ARG A 46 13.73 32.23 23.93
N PHE A 47 14.45 32.59 22.87
CA PHE A 47 14.22 32.14 21.50
C PHE A 47 15.53 31.62 20.87
N PRO A 48 15.50 30.53 20.09
CA PRO A 48 14.32 29.71 19.78
C PRO A 48 13.98 28.70 20.90
N GLY A 49 14.68 28.76 22.03
CA GLY A 49 14.31 28.03 23.24
C GLY A 49 14.80 26.58 23.28
N MET A 50 14.07 25.74 24.00
CA MET A 50 14.39 24.34 24.30
C MET A 50 14.20 23.43 23.09
N THR A 51 15.15 22.53 22.86
CA THR A 51 15.08 21.52 21.79
C THR A 51 15.04 20.07 22.31
N MET A 52 14.72 19.08 21.47
CA MET A 52 14.86 17.65 21.79
C MET A 52 16.25 17.23 21.33
N GLY A 53 17.26 17.73 22.03
CA GLY A 53 18.64 17.65 21.58
C GLY A 53 18.79 18.18 20.14
N GLN A 54 19.35 17.35 19.28
CA GLN A 54 19.64 17.68 17.88
C GLN A 54 18.47 17.42 16.90
N TRP A 55 17.35 16.86 17.37
CA TRP A 55 16.28 16.39 16.51
C TRP A 55 15.22 17.46 16.26
N GLY A 56 14.93 17.70 14.98
CA GLY A 56 13.73 18.41 14.54
C GLY A 56 12.58 17.42 14.22
N PHE A 57 11.50 17.85 13.60
CA PHE A 57 11.14 19.21 13.22
C PHE A 57 10.80 20.07 14.45
N ASN A 58 11.29 21.31 14.50
CA ASN A 58 11.02 22.23 15.62
C ASN A 58 9.66 22.91 15.43
N PHE A 59 8.60 22.22 15.83
CA PHE A 59 7.22 22.70 15.67
C PHE A 59 6.64 23.17 17.01
N ASP A 60 7.03 24.37 17.43
CA ASP A 60 6.55 24.98 18.68
C ASP A 60 6.52 26.51 18.61
N ARG A 61 5.91 27.14 19.63
CA ARG A 61 5.57 28.57 19.65
C ARG A 61 6.72 29.55 19.45
N THR A 62 7.97 29.12 19.56
CA THR A 62 9.15 29.99 19.35
C THR A 62 9.66 29.97 17.91
N ASN A 63 9.05 29.17 17.02
CA ASN A 63 9.39 29.17 15.61
C ASN A 63 8.95 30.47 14.94
N THR A 64 9.75 30.98 14.00
CA THR A 64 9.57 32.30 13.37
C THR A 64 8.27 32.44 12.59
N TRP A 65 7.71 31.32 12.12
CA TRP A 65 6.47 31.28 11.34
C TRP A 65 5.28 30.69 12.12
N TRP A 66 5.36 30.55 13.46
CA TRP A 66 4.34 29.87 14.26
C TRP A 66 2.91 30.36 13.99
N GLU A 67 2.69 31.69 14.01
CA GLU A 67 1.38 32.30 13.76
C GLU A 67 0.89 32.05 12.32
N GLN A 68 1.77 32.20 11.33
CA GLN A 68 1.45 31.94 9.92
C GLN A 68 1.22 30.45 9.64
N GLY A 69 1.79 29.57 10.46
CA GLY A 69 1.65 28.12 10.39
C GLY A 69 0.21 27.62 10.50
N ALA A 70 -0.71 28.44 11.03
CA ALA A 70 -2.14 28.12 11.07
C ALA A 70 -2.72 27.81 9.68
N ALA A 71 -2.25 28.49 8.62
CA ALA A 71 -2.70 28.23 7.25
C ALA A 71 -2.28 26.83 6.76
N TRP A 72 -1.05 26.42 7.11
CA TRP A 72 -0.55 25.07 6.80
C TRP A 72 -1.30 24.00 7.59
N LEU A 73 -1.57 24.21 8.87
CA LEU A 73 -2.39 23.29 9.66
C LEU A 73 -3.80 23.14 9.09
N LYS A 74 -4.40 24.22 8.56
CA LYS A 74 -5.70 24.17 7.90
C LYS A 74 -5.66 23.34 6.61
N TYR A 75 -4.58 23.43 5.83
CA TYR A 75 -4.34 22.56 4.68
C TYR A 75 -4.30 21.09 5.10
N LEU A 76 -3.47 20.76 6.10
CA LEU A 76 -3.35 19.39 6.60
C LEU A 76 -4.67 18.84 7.12
N ALA A 77 -5.43 19.63 7.89
CA ALA A 77 -6.73 19.22 8.40
C ALA A 77 -7.72 18.87 7.28
N ARG A 78 -7.76 19.66 6.20
CA ARG A 78 -8.62 19.39 5.04
C ARG A 78 -8.19 18.15 4.27
N SER A 79 -6.89 17.99 4.03
CA SER A 79 -6.36 16.78 3.36
C SER A 79 -6.69 15.52 4.18
N GLN A 80 -6.45 15.55 5.49
CA GLN A 80 -6.80 14.44 6.39
C GLN A 80 -8.30 14.15 6.40
N PHE A 81 -9.15 15.18 6.40
CA PHE A 81 -10.60 15.01 6.34
C PHE A 81 -11.01 14.23 5.07
N MET A 82 -10.51 14.64 3.90
CA MET A 82 -10.81 13.95 2.63
C MET A 82 -10.24 12.53 2.59
N LEU A 83 -9.01 12.34 3.08
CA LEU A 83 -8.33 11.04 3.07
C LEU A 83 -8.84 10.04 4.11
N GLN A 84 -9.70 10.49 5.03
CA GLN A 84 -10.43 9.62 5.97
C GLN A 84 -11.80 9.19 5.45
N GLN A 85 -12.28 9.76 4.34
CA GLN A 85 -13.58 9.39 3.78
C GLN A 85 -13.51 8.02 3.08
N GLY A 86 -14.55 7.21 3.23
CA GLY A 86 -14.77 5.99 2.43
C GLY A 86 -13.81 4.85 2.71
N LEU A 87 -13.33 4.19 1.65
CA LEU A 87 -12.33 3.13 1.68
C LEU A 87 -11.17 3.42 0.74
N PHE A 88 -10.02 2.81 1.00
CA PHE A 88 -8.87 2.91 0.11
C PHE A 88 -9.14 2.04 -1.11
N PHE A 89 -8.72 2.51 -2.27
CA PHE A 89 -8.83 1.75 -3.50
C PHE A 89 -7.47 1.17 -3.89
N ALA A 90 -7.40 -0.16 -4.00
CA ALA A 90 -6.23 -0.87 -4.48
C ALA A 90 -6.65 -2.15 -5.22
N ASP A 91 -5.92 -2.49 -6.29
CA ASP A 91 -6.20 -3.72 -7.05
C ASP A 91 -5.48 -4.94 -6.50
N VAL A 92 -4.37 -4.75 -5.79
CA VAL A 92 -3.44 -5.82 -5.45
C VAL A 92 -3.26 -5.92 -3.94
N CYS A 93 -3.37 -7.13 -3.40
CA CYS A 93 -3.01 -7.39 -2.00
C CYS A 93 -1.77 -8.28 -1.94
N TYR A 94 -0.69 -7.79 -1.34
CA TYR A 94 0.54 -8.56 -1.14
C TYR A 94 0.48 -9.29 0.20
N PHE A 95 0.69 -10.60 0.16
CA PHE A 95 0.88 -11.39 1.36
C PHE A 95 2.31 -11.23 1.88
N CYS A 96 2.46 -10.93 3.17
CA CYS A 96 3.78 -10.72 3.80
C CYS A 96 4.60 -12.01 4.01
N GLY A 97 4.01 -13.19 3.84
CA GLY A 97 4.65 -14.47 4.19
C GLY A 97 4.42 -14.88 5.65
N GLU A 98 4.69 -16.16 5.95
CA GLU A 98 4.72 -16.69 7.32
C GLU A 98 6.15 -16.89 7.85
N GLY A 99 7.16 -16.67 7.01
CA GLY A 99 8.57 -16.72 7.38
C GLY A 99 9.00 -15.54 8.26
N GLY A 100 10.08 -15.75 9.03
CA GLY A 100 10.73 -14.68 9.79
C GLY A 100 11.97 -14.14 9.06
N PRO A 101 12.28 -12.82 9.13
CA PRO A 101 11.46 -11.76 9.71
C PRO A 101 10.24 -11.42 8.82
N ARG A 102 9.13 -11.03 9.47
CA ARG A 102 7.89 -10.61 8.80
C ARG A 102 8.03 -9.17 8.31
N ASP A 103 8.84 -8.97 7.30
CA ASP A 103 8.96 -7.68 6.62
C ASP A 103 8.00 -7.61 5.44
N PHE A 104 7.27 -6.51 5.34
CA PHE A 104 6.42 -6.26 4.18
C PHE A 104 7.31 -5.95 2.97
N ARG A 105 7.42 -6.90 2.05
CA ARG A 105 8.22 -6.79 0.82
C ARG A 105 7.42 -6.08 -0.26
N VAL A 106 7.25 -4.78 -0.08
CA VAL A 106 6.64 -3.88 -1.06
C VAL A 106 7.25 -4.09 -2.45
N ASN A 107 6.40 -4.10 -3.48
CA ASN A 107 6.82 -4.05 -4.88
C ASN A 107 7.71 -5.24 -5.32
N ASN A 108 7.54 -6.41 -4.70
CA ASN A 108 8.20 -7.65 -5.11
C ASN A 108 7.21 -8.83 -5.17
N PRO A 109 6.75 -9.25 -6.36
CA PRO A 109 7.11 -8.74 -7.69
C PRO A 109 6.66 -7.28 -7.93
N PRO A 110 7.31 -6.57 -8.87
CA PRO A 110 7.04 -5.16 -9.11
C PRO A 110 5.63 -4.93 -9.65
N LEU A 111 4.94 -3.96 -9.06
CA LEU A 111 3.66 -3.45 -9.51
C LEU A 111 3.89 -2.38 -10.60
N PRO A 112 3.21 -2.45 -11.76
CA PRO A 112 3.25 -1.37 -12.74
C PRO A 112 2.73 -0.05 -12.14
N LYS A 113 3.18 1.07 -12.71
CA LYS A 113 2.67 2.38 -12.34
C LYS A 113 1.16 2.48 -12.60
N GLY A 114 0.51 3.30 -11.80
CA GLY A 114 -0.93 3.55 -11.89
C GLY A 114 -1.80 2.48 -11.26
N TYR A 115 -1.22 1.57 -10.48
CA TYR A 115 -1.96 0.66 -9.60
C TYR A 115 -1.46 0.86 -8.18
N ASP A 116 -2.33 0.57 -7.22
CA ASP A 116 -2.01 0.63 -5.80
C ASP A 116 -2.24 -0.71 -5.11
N TYR A 117 -1.73 -0.85 -3.89
CA TYR A 117 -1.69 -2.12 -3.19
C TYR A 117 -1.78 -1.99 -1.67
N ASP A 118 -2.24 -3.07 -1.05
CA ASP A 118 -2.15 -3.28 0.40
C ASP A 118 -1.25 -4.46 0.76
N GLY A 119 -0.78 -4.48 2.01
CA GLY A 119 -0.12 -5.63 2.61
C GLY A 119 -1.05 -6.38 3.57
N CYS A 120 -1.02 -7.70 3.55
CA CYS A 120 -1.76 -8.53 4.51
C CYS A 120 -0.89 -9.61 5.16
N ASN A 121 -1.24 -9.94 6.41
CA ASN A 121 -0.66 -11.08 7.12
C ASN A 121 -1.56 -12.32 7.00
N ALA A 122 -1.12 -13.44 7.56
CA ALA A 122 -1.85 -14.71 7.49
C ALA A 122 -3.22 -14.62 8.19
N GLU A 123 -3.31 -13.87 9.28
CA GLU A 123 -4.55 -13.70 10.05
C GLU A 123 -5.68 -13.07 9.20
N ILE A 124 -5.37 -12.04 8.41
CA ILE A 124 -6.34 -11.42 7.51
C ILE A 124 -6.85 -12.42 6.46
N ILE A 125 -5.95 -13.20 5.86
CA ILE A 125 -6.32 -14.24 4.87
C ILE A 125 -7.22 -15.30 5.52
N MET A 126 -6.84 -15.76 6.71
CA MET A 126 -7.54 -16.83 7.44
C MET A 126 -8.94 -16.43 7.89
N ILE A 127 -9.08 -15.23 8.45
CA ILE A 127 -10.25 -14.86 9.24
C ILE A 127 -11.17 -13.88 8.50
N ARG A 128 -10.62 -13.04 7.62
CA ARG A 128 -11.36 -11.91 7.04
C ARG A 128 -11.59 -12.05 5.54
N MET A 129 -10.68 -12.66 4.79
CA MET A 129 -10.83 -12.74 3.33
C MET A 129 -11.91 -13.74 2.91
N SER A 130 -12.72 -13.30 1.94
CA SER A 130 -13.70 -14.10 1.21
C SER A 130 -13.69 -13.71 -0.27
N VAL A 131 -14.43 -14.41 -1.12
CA VAL A 131 -14.52 -14.10 -2.56
C VAL A 131 -15.93 -13.70 -2.94
N LYS A 132 -16.03 -12.59 -3.68
CA LYS A 132 -17.26 -12.11 -4.30
C LYS A 132 -16.94 -11.56 -5.68
N ASP A 133 -17.70 -11.95 -6.69
CA ASP A 133 -17.54 -11.48 -8.08
C ASP A 133 -16.10 -11.63 -8.60
N ASN A 134 -15.46 -12.78 -8.30
CA ASN A 134 -14.06 -13.11 -8.61
C ASN A 134 -13.01 -12.16 -8.02
N ARG A 135 -13.39 -11.35 -7.02
CA ARG A 135 -12.50 -10.48 -6.26
C ARG A 135 -12.38 -10.97 -4.82
N ILE A 136 -11.22 -10.74 -4.23
CA ILE A 136 -10.98 -10.99 -2.81
C ILE A 136 -11.55 -9.82 -2.03
N THR A 137 -12.45 -10.07 -1.10
CA THR A 137 -13.15 -9.04 -0.32
C THR A 137 -12.97 -9.25 1.17
N LEU A 138 -12.99 -8.15 1.92
CA LEU A 138 -13.02 -8.14 3.39
C LEU A 138 -14.39 -7.64 3.88
N PRO A 139 -14.77 -7.92 5.14
CA PRO A 139 -16.06 -7.52 5.69
C PRO A 139 -16.27 -6.01 5.78
N ASP A 140 -15.19 -5.23 5.75
CA ASP A 140 -15.21 -3.76 5.75
C ASP A 140 -15.43 -3.15 4.36
N GLY A 141 -15.47 -3.97 3.30
CA GLY A 141 -15.70 -3.54 1.93
C GLY A 141 -14.44 -3.42 1.07
N MET A 142 -13.24 -3.59 1.64
CA MET A 142 -12.01 -3.64 0.83
C MET A 142 -12.09 -4.77 -0.19
N SER A 143 -11.60 -4.52 -1.42
CA SER A 143 -11.73 -5.45 -2.54
C SER A 143 -10.53 -5.43 -3.47
N TYR A 144 -9.90 -6.59 -3.67
CA TYR A 144 -8.70 -6.76 -4.50
C TYR A 144 -8.95 -7.71 -5.67
N ALA A 145 -8.33 -7.42 -6.80
CA ALA A 145 -8.36 -8.28 -7.98
C ALA A 145 -7.51 -9.56 -7.79
N MET A 146 -6.45 -9.49 -7.00
CA MET A 146 -5.55 -10.63 -6.77
C MET A 146 -4.82 -10.58 -5.44
N LEU A 147 -4.43 -11.76 -4.95
CA LEU A 147 -3.50 -11.95 -3.84
C LEU A 147 -2.12 -12.35 -4.39
N VAL A 148 -1.09 -11.60 -4.04
CA VAL A 148 0.29 -11.85 -4.48
C VAL A 148 1.07 -12.50 -3.34
N LEU A 149 1.60 -13.69 -3.58
CA LEU A 149 2.46 -14.41 -2.65
C LEU A 149 3.93 -14.01 -2.82
N PRO A 150 4.73 -14.03 -1.74
CA PRO A 150 6.16 -13.72 -1.84
C PRO A 150 6.89 -14.63 -2.83
N PRO A 151 7.73 -14.09 -3.74
CA PRO A 151 8.42 -14.91 -4.73
C PRO A 151 9.54 -15.77 -4.14
N SER A 152 10.10 -15.37 -2.98
CA SER A 152 11.27 -16.00 -2.36
C SER A 152 11.03 -16.54 -0.94
N ASP A 153 9.83 -16.33 -0.39
CA ASP A 153 9.42 -16.85 0.92
C ASP A 153 8.21 -17.77 0.72
N ASN A 154 8.48 -18.96 0.19
CA ASN A 154 7.47 -19.95 -0.17
C ASN A 154 7.22 -20.94 0.98
N TYR A 155 7.23 -20.45 2.21
CA TYR A 155 6.85 -21.19 3.40
C TYR A 155 5.41 -20.87 3.79
N MET A 156 4.63 -21.90 4.11
CA MET A 156 3.24 -21.76 4.48
C MET A 156 2.82 -22.89 5.41
N THR A 157 1.99 -22.59 6.39
CA THR A 157 1.34 -23.57 7.25
C THR A 157 0.23 -24.27 6.47
N PRO A 158 -0.06 -25.56 6.76
CA PRO A 158 -1.12 -26.27 6.03
C PRO A 158 -2.49 -25.62 6.16
N GLY A 159 -2.77 -25.01 7.32
CA GLY A 159 -4.00 -24.25 7.55
C GLY A 159 -4.16 -23.07 6.58
N LEU A 160 -3.11 -22.27 6.40
CA LEU A 160 -3.14 -21.14 5.47
C LEU A 160 -3.27 -21.60 4.03
N LEU A 161 -2.55 -22.66 3.64
CA LEU A 161 -2.64 -23.18 2.28
C LEU A 161 -4.05 -23.73 1.96
N ARG A 162 -4.69 -24.42 2.90
CA ARG A 162 -6.10 -24.83 2.76
C ARG A 162 -7.04 -23.64 2.56
N LYS A 163 -6.85 -22.56 3.31
CA LYS A 163 -7.65 -21.35 3.13
C LYS A 163 -7.43 -20.72 1.75
N ILE A 164 -6.18 -20.67 1.27
CA ILE A 164 -5.89 -20.15 -0.08
C ILE A 164 -6.56 -21.03 -1.15
N ILE A 165 -6.54 -22.35 -0.98
CA ILE A 165 -7.25 -23.30 -1.86
C ILE A 165 -8.75 -22.98 -1.90
N GLU A 166 -9.39 -22.73 -0.76
CA GLU A 166 -10.80 -22.31 -0.69
C GLU A 166 -11.05 -21.01 -1.45
N LEU A 167 -10.23 -19.98 -1.21
CA LEU A 167 -10.35 -18.69 -1.91
C LEU A 167 -10.21 -18.87 -3.42
N VAL A 168 -9.24 -19.66 -3.89
CA VAL A 168 -9.08 -19.91 -5.34
C VAL A 168 -10.26 -20.71 -5.88
N LYS A 169 -10.75 -21.73 -5.16
CA LYS A 169 -11.96 -22.49 -5.57
C LYS A 169 -13.16 -21.56 -5.76
N ASP A 170 -13.31 -20.55 -4.92
CA ASP A 170 -14.42 -19.61 -4.94
C ASP A 170 -14.29 -18.48 -5.97
N GLY A 171 -13.11 -18.29 -6.60
CA GLY A 171 -12.92 -17.32 -7.69
C GLY A 171 -11.70 -16.42 -7.56
N ALA A 172 -10.91 -16.53 -6.50
CA ALA A 172 -9.73 -15.68 -6.33
C ALA A 172 -8.65 -15.97 -7.38
N THR A 173 -7.97 -14.90 -7.82
CA THR A 173 -6.69 -15.00 -8.51
C THR A 173 -5.55 -14.90 -7.49
N VAL A 174 -4.69 -15.92 -7.45
CA VAL A 174 -3.49 -15.94 -6.61
C VAL A 174 -2.25 -15.96 -7.49
N VAL A 175 -1.31 -15.05 -7.23
CA VAL A 175 -0.09 -14.89 -8.02
C VAL A 175 1.13 -15.21 -7.17
N GLY A 176 1.86 -16.27 -7.49
CA GLY A 176 3.12 -16.59 -6.84
C GLY A 176 3.52 -18.05 -6.92
N PRO A 177 4.69 -18.39 -6.36
CA PRO A 177 5.20 -19.75 -6.33
C PRO A 177 4.36 -20.63 -5.40
N ARG A 178 4.35 -21.94 -5.68
CA ARG A 178 3.82 -22.93 -4.75
C ARG A 178 4.67 -22.97 -3.46
N PRO A 179 4.05 -23.16 -2.28
CA PRO A 179 4.79 -23.39 -1.05
C PRO A 179 5.47 -24.76 -1.06
N VAL A 180 6.58 -24.87 -0.34
CA VAL A 180 7.41 -26.11 -0.32
C VAL A 180 7.48 -26.79 1.04
N ARG A 181 7.26 -26.06 2.13
CA ARG A 181 7.27 -26.57 3.51
C ARG A 181 6.59 -25.62 4.49
N SER A 182 6.34 -26.11 5.70
CA SER A 182 5.87 -25.29 6.83
C SER A 182 7.02 -24.48 7.45
N PRO A 183 6.79 -23.21 7.86
CA PRO A 183 7.74 -22.45 8.67
C PRO A 183 7.74 -22.90 10.15
N SER A 184 6.79 -23.73 10.56
CA SER A 184 6.63 -24.26 11.92
C SER A 184 7.04 -25.73 11.99
N LEU A 185 7.60 -26.14 13.14
CA LEU A 185 7.88 -27.54 13.47
C LEU A 185 6.66 -28.33 13.97
N ARG A 186 5.50 -27.69 14.07
CA ARG A 186 4.26 -28.37 14.47
C ARG A 186 3.96 -29.51 13.50
N ASP A 187 3.78 -30.71 14.04
CA ASP A 187 3.48 -31.95 13.31
C ASP A 187 4.54 -32.37 12.27
N TYR A 188 5.79 -31.95 12.42
CA TYR A 188 6.90 -32.36 11.55
C TYR A 188 7.19 -33.88 11.65
N PRO A 189 7.48 -34.59 10.54
CA PRO A 189 7.57 -34.11 9.14
C PRO A 189 6.24 -34.12 8.37
N LYS A 190 5.14 -34.58 8.99
CA LYS A 190 3.84 -34.75 8.31
C LYS A 190 3.29 -33.44 7.75
N CYS A 191 3.55 -32.32 8.41
CA CYS A 191 3.14 -31.01 7.92
C CYS A 191 3.75 -30.66 6.56
N ASP A 192 4.99 -31.05 6.28
CA ASP A 192 5.64 -30.82 4.99
C ASP A 192 5.06 -31.74 3.90
N ASP A 193 4.69 -32.97 4.25
CA ASP A 193 3.99 -33.87 3.33
C ASP A 193 2.58 -33.34 2.99
N GLU A 194 1.85 -32.79 3.97
CA GLU A 194 0.56 -32.12 3.75
C GLU A 194 0.72 -30.89 2.84
N ILE A 195 1.75 -30.07 3.05
CA ILE A 195 2.04 -28.92 2.17
C ILE A 195 2.29 -29.36 0.74
N ARG A 196 3.08 -30.42 0.52
CA ARG A 196 3.34 -30.92 -0.83
C ARG A 196 2.05 -31.39 -1.50
N ALA A 197 1.23 -32.18 -0.81
CA ALA A 197 -0.04 -32.68 -1.34
C ALA A 197 -1.02 -31.55 -1.69
N LEU A 198 -1.20 -30.57 -0.81
CA LEU A 198 -2.06 -29.40 -1.04
C LEU A 198 -1.52 -28.51 -2.17
N ALA A 199 -0.20 -28.34 -2.26
CA ALA A 199 0.42 -27.58 -3.33
C ALA A 199 0.30 -28.30 -4.68
N ASP A 200 0.36 -29.64 -4.71
CA ASP A 200 0.07 -30.44 -5.91
C ASP A 200 -1.41 -30.32 -6.30
N GLU A 201 -2.34 -30.28 -5.34
CA GLU A 201 -3.77 -30.03 -5.60
C GLU A 201 -3.98 -28.70 -6.33
N LEU A 202 -3.34 -27.61 -5.87
CA LEU A 202 -3.59 -26.25 -6.35
C LEU A 202 -2.72 -25.83 -7.56
N TRP A 203 -1.42 -26.12 -7.56
CA TRP A 203 -0.54 -25.76 -8.69
C TRP A 203 -0.44 -26.87 -9.76
N ALA A 204 -0.42 -28.15 -9.38
CA ALA A 204 -0.18 -29.29 -10.28
C ALA A 204 0.97 -29.00 -11.27
N GLU A 205 0.69 -29.03 -12.58
CA GLU A 205 1.66 -28.79 -13.66
C GLU A 205 2.16 -27.33 -13.75
N CYS A 206 1.55 -26.38 -13.03
CA CYS A 206 1.98 -24.98 -12.98
C CYS A 206 3.34 -24.88 -12.27
N ASP A 207 4.42 -24.90 -13.06
CA ASP A 207 5.82 -24.90 -12.63
C ASP A 207 6.49 -23.53 -12.72
N GLY A 208 5.76 -22.51 -13.21
CA GLY A 208 6.28 -21.16 -13.43
C GLY A 208 7.30 -21.06 -14.57
N LYS A 209 7.52 -22.13 -15.34
CA LYS A 209 8.48 -22.18 -16.45
C LYS A 209 7.76 -22.47 -17.76
N LYS A 210 7.21 -23.68 -17.90
CA LYS A 210 6.45 -24.13 -19.06
C LYS A 210 4.98 -23.78 -18.91
N VAL A 211 4.43 -24.02 -17.73
CA VAL A 211 3.04 -23.71 -17.39
C VAL A 211 3.06 -22.66 -16.29
N LYS A 212 2.57 -21.46 -16.63
CA LYS A 212 2.61 -20.28 -15.75
C LYS A 212 1.27 -19.92 -15.15
N GLU A 213 0.23 -20.65 -15.52
CA GLU A 213 -1.13 -20.38 -15.08
C GLU A 213 -1.92 -21.68 -15.06
N ARG A 214 -2.78 -21.82 -14.06
CA ARG A 214 -3.71 -22.93 -13.94
C ARG A 214 -5.04 -22.43 -13.39
N ALA A 215 -6.13 -22.74 -14.08
CA ALA A 215 -7.48 -22.57 -13.55
C ALA A 215 -7.78 -23.65 -12.50
N PHE A 216 -8.45 -23.27 -11.41
CA PHE A 216 -8.79 -24.18 -10.33
C PHE A 216 -10.07 -23.72 -9.62
N GLY A 217 -11.12 -24.54 -9.69
CA GLY A 217 -12.48 -24.10 -9.31
C GLY A 217 -12.93 -22.94 -10.20
N LYS A 218 -13.40 -21.84 -9.59
CA LYS A 218 -13.78 -20.61 -10.29
C LYS A 218 -12.62 -19.63 -10.47
N GLY A 219 -11.52 -19.83 -9.75
CA GLY A 219 -10.36 -18.94 -9.76
C GLY A 219 -9.17 -19.54 -10.50
N ARG A 220 -7.99 -19.01 -10.19
CA ARG A 220 -6.73 -19.44 -10.82
C ARG A 220 -5.50 -19.14 -9.98
N VAL A 221 -4.45 -19.89 -10.25
CA VAL A 221 -3.09 -19.58 -9.79
C VAL A 221 -2.20 -19.20 -10.96
N ILE A 222 -1.35 -18.20 -10.76
CA ILE A 222 -0.40 -17.71 -11.76
C ILE A 222 1.00 -17.68 -11.15
N TRP A 223 2.00 -18.18 -11.85
CA TRP A 223 3.39 -18.22 -11.39
C TRP A 223 4.34 -17.68 -12.47
N ASN A 224 5.20 -16.73 -12.08
CA ASN A 224 6.31 -16.22 -12.88
C ASN A 224 5.86 -15.52 -14.19
N LYS A 225 4.76 -14.78 -14.07
CA LYS A 225 4.22 -13.87 -15.07
C LYS A 225 4.24 -12.45 -14.49
N PRO A 226 4.73 -11.42 -15.22
CA PRO A 226 4.77 -10.05 -14.71
C PRO A 226 3.36 -9.54 -14.36
N LEU A 227 3.21 -8.83 -13.23
CA LEU A 227 1.92 -8.30 -12.78
C LEU A 227 1.25 -7.42 -13.84
N LYS A 228 2.03 -6.63 -14.60
CA LYS A 228 1.52 -5.84 -15.74
C LYS A 228 0.74 -6.68 -16.75
N ASN A 229 1.25 -7.85 -17.11
CA ASN A 229 0.59 -8.71 -18.09
C ASN A 229 -0.65 -9.35 -17.47
N ILE A 230 -0.59 -9.73 -16.19
CA ILE A 230 -1.75 -10.31 -15.49
C ILE A 230 -2.90 -9.29 -15.40
N LEU A 231 -2.60 -8.05 -15.00
CA LEU A 231 -3.58 -6.96 -14.91
C LEU A 231 -4.20 -6.67 -16.28
N SER A 232 -3.38 -6.58 -17.34
CA SER A 232 -3.86 -6.39 -18.71
C SER A 232 -4.73 -7.55 -19.20
N ASP A 233 -4.35 -8.80 -18.93
CA ASP A 233 -5.15 -9.98 -19.29
C ASP A 233 -6.47 -10.05 -18.52
N MET A 234 -6.57 -9.37 -17.38
CA MET A 234 -7.81 -9.19 -16.62
C MET A 234 -8.67 -8.03 -17.13
N GLY A 235 -8.20 -7.27 -18.13
CA GLY A 235 -8.85 -6.06 -18.60
C GLY A 235 -8.85 -4.93 -17.57
N LEU A 236 -7.91 -4.96 -16.62
CA LEU A 236 -7.73 -3.90 -15.64
C LEU A 236 -6.73 -2.90 -16.20
N GLU A 237 -7.23 -1.72 -16.55
CA GLU A 237 -6.41 -0.55 -16.90
C GLU A 237 -5.82 0.10 -15.64
N PRO A 238 -4.79 0.97 -15.74
CA PRO A 238 -4.30 1.73 -14.60
C PRO A 238 -5.42 2.54 -13.92
N ASP A 239 -5.43 2.58 -12.59
CA ASP A 239 -6.34 3.39 -11.78
C ASP A 239 -6.10 4.90 -11.98
N PHE A 240 -4.83 5.29 -12.02
CA PHE A 240 -4.40 6.65 -12.34
C PHE A 240 -3.18 6.63 -13.25
N GLU A 241 -3.29 7.32 -14.37
CA GLU A 241 -2.16 7.55 -15.27
C GLU A 241 -2.13 9.01 -15.71
N TYR A 242 -0.96 9.44 -16.19
CA TYR A 242 -0.80 10.79 -16.69
C TYR A 242 0.27 10.85 -17.77
N GLU A 243 0.08 11.74 -18.73
CA GLU A 243 1.08 12.07 -19.73
C GLU A 243 1.71 13.44 -19.42
N SER A 244 3.03 13.46 -19.22
CA SER A 244 3.79 14.69 -19.04
C SER A 244 5.28 14.45 -19.25
N ARG A 245 5.98 15.45 -19.82
CA ARG A 245 7.44 15.43 -19.96
C ARG A 245 8.17 15.65 -18.63
N ASN A 246 7.54 16.38 -17.71
CA ASN A 246 8.22 16.92 -16.54
C ASN A 246 7.52 16.58 -15.21
N ALA A 247 6.27 16.14 -15.21
CA ALA A 247 5.55 15.82 -13.98
C ALA A 247 6.05 14.54 -13.31
N ARG A 248 6.10 14.58 -11.97
CA ARG A 248 6.23 13.41 -11.11
C ARG A 248 5.12 13.46 -10.09
N PHE A 249 4.01 12.79 -10.35
CA PHE A 249 2.89 12.75 -9.42
C PHE A 249 2.99 11.53 -8.50
N ALA A 250 2.74 11.77 -7.22
CA ALA A 250 2.27 10.74 -6.29
C ALA A 250 0.76 10.89 -6.16
N TYR A 251 0.04 9.79 -5.95
CA TYR A 251 -1.41 9.82 -5.77
C TYR A 251 -1.87 8.81 -4.72
N ILE A 252 -3.09 9.00 -4.24
CA ILE A 252 -3.88 7.99 -3.52
C ILE A 252 -5.34 8.13 -3.90
N HIS A 253 -6.03 6.99 -4.01
CA HIS A 253 -7.43 6.92 -4.37
C HIS A 253 -8.29 6.42 -3.19
N ARG A 254 -9.35 7.17 -2.89
CA ARG A 254 -10.38 6.82 -1.91
C ARG A 254 -11.73 6.69 -2.63
N SER A 255 -12.41 5.58 -2.41
CA SER A 255 -13.76 5.36 -2.91
C SER A 255 -14.78 5.62 -1.80
N VAL A 256 -15.75 6.49 -2.06
CA VAL A 256 -16.92 6.75 -1.21
C VAL A 256 -18.18 6.43 -1.99
N GLU A 257 -19.30 6.23 -1.29
CA GLU A 257 -20.57 5.74 -1.88
C GLU A 257 -20.94 6.38 -3.23
N ASN A 258 -20.76 7.70 -3.37
CA ASN A 258 -21.15 8.44 -4.58
C ASN A 258 -20.01 9.19 -5.27
N ALA A 259 -18.75 9.01 -4.86
CA ALA A 259 -17.62 9.76 -5.42
C ALA A 259 -16.31 8.98 -5.35
N GLU A 260 -15.42 9.27 -6.26
CA GLU A 260 -14.03 8.84 -6.20
C GLU A 260 -13.18 10.06 -5.86
N ILE A 261 -12.31 9.95 -4.86
CA ILE A 261 -11.46 11.04 -4.40
C ILE A 261 -10.01 10.65 -4.70
N TYR A 262 -9.38 11.38 -5.63
CA TYR A 262 -7.96 11.26 -5.92
C TYR A 262 -7.23 12.44 -5.28
N PHE A 263 -6.28 12.16 -4.39
CA PHE A 263 -5.33 13.16 -3.92
C PHE A 263 -4.07 13.04 -4.77
N ILE A 264 -3.68 14.10 -5.48
CA ILE A 264 -2.54 14.12 -6.40
C ILE A 264 -1.55 15.17 -5.94
N SER A 265 -0.27 14.81 -5.90
CA SER A 265 0.79 15.73 -5.50
C SER A 265 1.95 15.74 -6.48
N ASN A 266 2.29 16.94 -6.98
CA ASN A 266 3.52 17.16 -7.73
C ASN A 266 4.74 17.10 -6.80
N GLN A 267 5.56 16.09 -7.03
CA GLN A 267 6.76 15.82 -6.24
C GLN A 267 8.00 16.54 -6.81
N ARG A 268 7.84 17.51 -7.71
CA ARG A 268 8.94 18.35 -8.22
C ARG A 268 8.71 19.81 -7.86
N ASN A 269 9.81 20.53 -7.66
CA ASN A 269 9.80 21.97 -7.40
C ASN A 269 9.75 22.79 -8.70
N ILE A 270 8.89 22.39 -9.64
CA ILE A 270 8.64 23.09 -10.90
C ILE A 270 7.14 23.02 -11.20
N THR A 271 6.62 24.06 -11.84
CA THR A 271 5.28 24.02 -12.44
C THR A 271 5.27 23.00 -13.57
N VAL A 272 4.20 22.20 -13.64
CA VAL A 272 4.04 21.17 -14.66
C VAL A 272 2.63 21.23 -15.23
N GLU A 273 2.52 20.82 -16.48
CA GLU A 273 1.27 20.55 -17.18
C GLU A 273 1.24 19.06 -17.50
N ALA A 274 0.06 18.46 -17.37
CA ALA A 274 -0.15 17.04 -17.57
C ALA A 274 -1.60 16.77 -17.95
N GLU A 275 -1.80 15.80 -18.83
CA GLU A 275 -3.10 15.17 -19.03
C GLU A 275 -3.22 14.00 -18.05
N CYS A 276 -4.27 14.00 -17.22
CA CYS A 276 -4.49 13.00 -16.18
C CYS A 276 -5.72 12.15 -16.54
N VAL A 277 -5.56 10.83 -16.51
CA VAL A 277 -6.61 9.86 -16.77
C VAL A 277 -6.88 9.08 -15.48
N PHE A 278 -8.16 8.99 -15.13
CA PHE A 278 -8.66 8.33 -13.93
C PHE A 278 -9.56 7.18 -14.35
N ARG A 279 -9.46 6.03 -13.70
CA ARG A 279 -10.31 4.86 -13.98
C ARG A 279 -11.69 5.01 -13.34
N VAL A 280 -12.39 6.05 -13.77
CA VAL A 280 -13.72 6.45 -13.29
C VAL A 280 -14.60 6.78 -14.49
N THR A 281 -15.85 6.33 -14.48
CA THR A 281 -16.82 6.62 -15.54
C THR A 281 -18.10 7.21 -14.96
N GLY A 282 -18.84 7.98 -15.76
CA GLY A 282 -20.15 8.51 -15.38
C GLY A 282 -20.14 9.60 -14.30
N LYS A 283 -18.98 10.20 -13.99
CA LYS A 283 -18.83 11.29 -13.02
C LYS A 283 -18.18 12.52 -13.68
N ILE A 284 -18.47 13.71 -13.15
CA ILE A 284 -17.83 14.97 -13.56
C ILE A 284 -16.80 15.35 -12.48
N PRO A 285 -15.52 15.54 -12.83
CA PRO A 285 -14.49 15.90 -11.86
C PRO A 285 -14.62 17.35 -11.36
N GLU A 286 -14.30 17.57 -10.09
CA GLU A 286 -14.16 18.89 -9.45
C GLU A 286 -12.74 19.01 -8.87
N PHE A 287 -12.09 20.16 -9.00
CA PHE A 287 -10.71 20.41 -8.56
C PHE A 287 -10.56 21.71 -7.77
#